data_AF-A0A955BMF8-F1
#
_entry.id   AF-A0A955BMF8-F1
#
_cell.length_a   1.000
_cell.length_b   1.000
_cell.length_c   1.000
_cell.angle_alpha   90.00
_cell.angle_beta   90.00
_cell.angle_gamma   90.00
#
_symmetry.space_group_name_H-M   'P 1'
#
loop_
_entity.id
_entity.type
_entity.pdbx_description
1 polymer ?
#
loop_
_entity_poly.entity_id
_entity_poly.type
_entity_poly.pdbx_seq_one_letter_code
_entity_poly.pdbx_strand_id
1 'polypeptide(L)'
;EVKGRAKGQSTITVSRNEIIYALNQTDKFLLAIVIVDGDSHEGPHYIRNPFTSEPDFGVASINYSLGELLSKAVRPDEAIF
;
A
#
# COMPACT_ATOMS: atom_id res chain seq x y z
N GLU A 1 -2.48 3.53 -6.35
CA GLU A 1 -1.73 2.27 -6.60
C GLU A 1 -2.54 1.11 -6.03
N VAL A 2 -2.58 -0.06 -6.71
CA VAL A 2 -3.31 -1.24 -6.22
C VAL A 2 -2.35 -2.42 -6.10
N LYS A 3 -2.30 -3.07 -4.93
CA LYS A 3 -1.47 -4.25 -4.67
C LYS A 3 -2.33 -5.44 -4.22
N GLY A 4 -2.24 -6.55 -4.97
CA GLY A 4 -2.80 -7.84 -4.56
C GLY A 4 -1.78 -8.68 -3.80
N ARG A 5 -2.19 -9.36 -2.73
CA ARG A 5 -1.34 -10.32 -1.99
C ARG A 5 -2.09 -11.59 -1.65
N ALA A 6 -1.45 -12.73 -1.86
CA ALA A 6 -2.00 -14.01 -1.40
C ALA A 6 -2.00 -14.06 0.14
N LYS A 7 -3.04 -14.66 0.72
CA LYS A 7 -3.15 -14.86 2.17
C LYS A 7 -1.96 -15.65 2.69
N GLY A 8 -1.43 -15.23 3.84
CA GLY A 8 -0.21 -15.78 4.45
C GLY A 8 1.09 -15.04 4.08
N GLN A 9 1.05 -14.12 3.12
CA GLN A 9 2.17 -13.19 2.89
C GLN A 9 2.14 -12.06 3.93
N SER A 10 3.28 -11.77 4.54
CA SER A 10 3.40 -10.75 5.59
C SER A 10 3.90 -9.40 5.08
N THR A 11 4.27 -9.28 3.79
CA THR A 11 4.87 -8.07 3.25
C THR A 11 4.31 -7.64 1.90
N ILE A 12 4.44 -6.34 1.61
CA ILE A 12 4.19 -5.73 0.30
C ILE A 12 5.47 -5.09 -0.21
N THR A 13 5.95 -5.57 -1.36
CA THR A 13 6.96 -4.86 -2.15
C THR A 13 6.34 -3.66 -2.85
N VAL A 14 6.95 -2.50 -2.67
CA VAL A 14 6.61 -1.23 -3.33
C VAL A 14 7.86 -0.72 -4.05
N SER A 15 7.71 -0.32 -5.30
CA SER A 15 8.84 0.18 -6.08
C SER A 15 9.23 1.61 -5.68
N ARG A 16 10.49 2.01 -5.96
CA ARG A 16 10.94 3.38 -5.76
C ARG A 16 10.05 4.42 -6.44
N ASN A 17 9.61 4.12 -7.66
CA ASN A 17 8.76 5.03 -8.42
C ASN A 17 7.38 5.19 -7.78
N GLU A 18 6.80 4.12 -7.24
CA GLU A 18 5.52 4.18 -6.51
C GLU A 18 5.65 5.02 -5.23
N ILE A 19 6.75 4.85 -4.49
CA ILE A 19 7.00 5.62 -3.26
C ILE A 19 7.19 7.10 -3.58
N ILE A 20 8.01 7.44 -4.58
CA ILE A 20 8.23 8.84 -4.98
C ILE A 20 6.95 9.46 -5.52
N TYR A 21 6.20 8.74 -6.34
CA TYR A 21 4.93 9.22 -6.87
C TYR A 21 3.93 9.52 -5.74
N ALA A 22 3.85 8.64 -4.74
CA ALA A 22 3.01 8.83 -3.57
C ALA A 22 3.42 10.06 -2.75
N LEU A 23 4.72 10.26 -2.52
CA LEU A 23 5.24 11.41 -1.76
C LEU A 23 5.05 12.74 -2.50
N ASN A 24 5.10 12.73 -3.84
CA ASN A 24 4.88 13.93 -4.65
C ASN A 24 3.40 14.33 -4.74
N GLN A 25 2.48 13.39 -4.51
CA GLN A 25 1.03 13.63 -4.61
C GLN A 25 0.31 13.12 -3.35
N THR A 26 0.86 13.40 -2.18
CA THR A 26 0.39 12.88 -0.88
C THR A 26 -1.13 13.00 -0.72
N ASP A 27 -1.73 14.14 -1.04
CA ASP A 27 -3.18 14.37 -0.91
C ASP A 27 -4.05 13.56 -1.88
N LYS A 28 -3.47 13.09 -2.99
CA LYS A 28 -4.18 12.36 -4.06
C LYS A 28 -3.83 10.89 -4.10
N PHE A 29 -2.74 10.49 -3.46
CA PHE A 29 -2.25 9.13 -3.52
C PHE A 29 -3.01 8.24 -2.53
N LEU A 30 -3.64 7.21 -3.08
CA LEU A 30 -4.28 6.15 -2.30
C LEU A 30 -3.67 4.81 -2.67
N LEU A 31 -3.20 4.08 -1.65
CA LEU A 31 -2.78 2.69 -1.79
C LEU A 31 -3.97 1.79 -1.46
N ALA A 32 -4.36 0.93 -2.39
CA ALA A 32 -5.37 -0.10 -2.16
C ALA A 32 -4.70 -1.47 -2.06
N ILE A 33 -4.98 -2.21 -1.00
CA ILE A 33 -4.48 -3.58 -0.80
C ILE A 33 -5.63 -4.56 -0.85
N VAL A 34 -5.49 -5.62 -1.65
CA VAL A 34 -6.45 -6.73 -1.73
C VAL A 34 -5.74 -8.00 -1.31
N ILE A 35 -6.29 -8.70 -0.31
CA ILE A 35 -5.79 -10.00 0.12
C ILE A 35 -6.60 -11.08 -0.59
N VAL A 36 -5.94 -12.01 -1.28
CA VAL A 36 -6.57 -13.08 -2.07
C VAL A 36 -6.37 -14.41 -1.36
N ASP A 37 -7.46 -15.16 -1.17
CA ASP A 37 -7.49 -16.48 -0.55
C ASP A 37 -8.28 -17.45 -1.43
N GLY A 38 -7.57 -18.08 -2.37
CA GLY A 38 -8.16 -18.94 -3.40
C GLY A 38 -9.18 -18.16 -4.24
N ASP A 39 -10.44 -18.60 -4.19
CA ASP A 39 -11.56 -17.96 -4.89
C ASP A 39 -12.18 -16.78 -4.13
N SER A 40 -11.71 -16.51 -2.91
CA SER A 40 -12.18 -15.41 -2.06
C SER A 40 -11.16 -14.28 -1.97
N HIS A 41 -11.62 -13.08 -1.61
CA HIS A 41 -10.76 -11.93 -1.40
C HIS A 41 -11.26 -11.07 -0.23
N GLU A 42 -10.33 -10.36 0.41
CA GLU A 42 -10.57 -9.39 1.47
C GLU A 42 -10.04 -8.02 1.02
N GLY A 43 -10.82 -6.97 1.30
CA GLY A 43 -10.54 -5.60 0.88
C GLY A 43 -11.42 -5.13 -0.29
N PRO A 44 -11.01 -4.07 -1.03
CA PRO A 44 -9.75 -3.36 -0.88
C PRO A 44 -9.65 -2.57 0.44
N HIS A 45 -8.50 -2.68 1.10
CA HIS A 45 -8.11 -1.84 2.23
C HIS A 45 -7.40 -0.59 1.69
N TYR A 46 -7.90 0.59 2.04
CA TYR A 46 -7.36 1.86 1.54
C TYR A 46 -6.44 2.51 2.56
N ILE A 47 -5.22 2.86 2.17
CA ILE A 47 -4.23 3.51 3.02
C ILE A 47 -3.87 4.87 2.41
N ARG A 48 -4.08 5.93 3.20
CA ARG A 48 -3.63 7.29 2.89
C ARG A 48 -2.22 7.50 3.41
N ASN A 49 -1.42 8.23 2.66
CA ASN A 49 -0.04 8.61 3.01
C ASN A 49 0.79 7.42 3.54
N PRO A 50 0.86 6.29 2.81
CA PRO A 50 1.48 5.06 3.31
C PRO A 50 2.99 5.16 3.51
N PHE A 51 3.64 6.14 2.88
CA PHE A 51 5.09 6.34 2.91
C PHE A 51 5.42 7.72 3.44
N THR A 52 6.53 7.81 4.17
CA THR A 52 6.99 9.05 4.83
C THR A 52 8.35 9.54 4.34
N SER A 53 9.06 8.72 3.56
CA SER A 53 10.43 9.00 3.15
C SER A 53 10.76 8.31 1.82
N GLU A 54 11.60 8.94 1.02
CA GLU A 54 12.11 8.35 -0.21
C GLU A 54 13.06 7.17 0.09
N PRO A 55 13.14 6.17 -0.80
CA PRO A 55 14.16 5.12 -0.70
C PRO A 55 15.57 5.67 -0.91
N ASP A 56 16.56 5.05 -0.28
CA ASP A 56 17.97 5.35 -0.47
C ASP A 56 18.40 5.21 -1.94
N PHE A 57 19.47 5.92 -2.29
CA PHE A 57 20.05 5.84 -3.63
C PHE A 57 20.43 4.39 -3.98
N GLY A 58 19.98 3.92 -5.16
CA GLY A 58 20.22 2.56 -5.62
C GLY A 58 19.18 1.52 -5.17
N VAL A 59 18.24 1.87 -4.28
CA VAL A 59 17.16 0.97 -3.88
C VAL A 59 16.05 0.96 -4.92
N ALA A 60 15.81 -0.18 -5.57
CA ALA A 60 14.74 -0.32 -6.57
C ALA A 60 13.35 -0.49 -5.94
N SER A 61 13.27 -1.09 -4.75
CA SER A 61 12.01 -1.35 -4.03
C SER A 61 12.23 -1.56 -2.53
N ILE A 62 11.18 -1.33 -1.75
CA ILE A 62 11.15 -1.58 -0.30
C ILE A 62 10.03 -2.59 0.00
N ASN A 63 10.29 -3.51 0.94
CA ASN A 63 9.28 -4.41 1.47
C ASN A 63 8.71 -3.83 2.77
N TYR A 64 7.42 -3.53 2.77
CA TYR A 64 6.69 -3.05 3.94
C TYR A 64 5.94 -4.18 4.64
N SER A 65 5.79 -4.10 5.96
CA SER A 65 4.92 -5.00 6.71
C SER A 65 3.46 -4.80 6.28
N LEU A 66 2.81 -5.87 5.83
CA LEU A 66 1.40 -5.86 5.47
C LEU A 66 0.54 -5.49 6.69
N GLY A 67 0.84 -6.05 7.86
CA GLY A 67 0.10 -5.76 9.09
C GLY A 67 0.16 -4.28 9.49
N GLU A 68 1.33 -3.65 9.36
CA GLU A 68 1.47 -2.21 9.64
C GLU A 68 0.69 -1.35 8.65
N LEU A 69 0.72 -1.68 7.35
CA LEU A 69 -0.08 -0.98 6.35
C LEU A 69 -1.58 -1.14 6.61
N LEU A 70 -2.04 -2.35 6.89
CA LEU A 70 -3.45 -2.63 7.18
C LEU A 70 -3.92 -1.95 8.47
N SER A 71 -3.05 -1.77 9.47
CA SER A 71 -3.39 -1.03 10.69
C SER A 71 -3.71 0.45 10.44
N LYS A 72 -3.26 1.00 9.30
CA LYS A 72 -3.53 2.36 8.83
C LYS A 72 -4.67 2.41 7.80
N ALA A 73 -5.32 1.29 7.52
CA ALA A 73 -6.39 1.25 6.55
C ALA A 73 -7.59 2.05 7.05
N VAL A 74 -8.11 2.92 6.18
CA VAL A 74 -9.33 3.68 6.39
C VAL A 74 -10.47 3.04 5.62
N ARG A 75 -11.72 3.33 6.04
CA ARG A 75 -12.88 2.80 5.34
C ARG A 75 -13.03 3.47 3.97
N PRO A 76 -13.67 2.81 2.99
CA PRO A 76 -13.90 3.41 1.66
C PRO A 76 -14.59 4.78 1.71
N ASP A 77 -15.52 4.97 2.65
CA ASP A 77 -16.22 6.22 2.91
C ASP A 77 -15.30 7.33 3.43
N GLU A 78 -14.22 7.00 4.12
CA GLU A 78 -13.22 7.97 4.63
C GLU A 78 -12.11 8.22 3.60
N ALA A 79 -11.98 7.34 2.60
CA ALA A 79 -10.88 7.34 1.64
C ALA A 79 -11.07 8.32 0.46
N ILE A 80 -12.28 8.85 0.23
CA ILE A 80 -12.65 9.59 -1.00
C ILE A 80 -12.76 11.13 -0.80
N PHE A 81 -12.61 11.65 0.42
CA PHE A 81 -12.72 13.10 0.70
C PHE A 81 -11.37 13.82 0.81
#